data_AF-A0A2V7HS11-F1
#
_entry.id   AF-A0A2V7HS11-F1
#
_cell.length_a   1.000
_cell.length_b   1.000
_cell.length_c   1.000
_cell.angle_alpha   90.00
_cell.angle_beta   90.00
_cell.angle_gamma   90.00
#
_symmetry.space_group_name_H-M   'P 1'
#
loop_
_entity.id
_entity.type
_entity.pdbx_description
1 polymer ?
#
loop_
_entity_poly.entity_id
_entity_poly.type
_entity_poly.pdbx_seq_one_letter_code
_entity_poly.pdbx_strand_id
1 'polypeptide(L)'
;MLRAALGVGLGLPLLALCPRLSRVAAAQGGDPKSQRPQAGDRFVFQAEERGRKLITAADLPEGGPSVAAYPMDPATGVVRDGSRLNQILLVRLAAADLAEETRGHSADGIVAYSGVCTHAGCDVTLWTPETKRFRCPCHESEFDPRDGGRVVGGPAPRRLPTLPVKVVDGAPAASGGFMGRPGFQSG
;
A
#
# COMPACT_ATOMS: atom_id res chain seq x y z
N MET A 1 65.86 -63.14 3.01
CA MET A 1 64.52 -63.30 2.39
C MET A 1 63.51 -62.52 3.22
N LEU A 2 62.98 -61.45 2.61
CA LEU A 2 61.69 -60.77 2.87
C LEU A 2 61.14 -60.57 4.31
N ARG A 3 61.01 -59.27 4.65
CA ARG A 3 59.78 -58.54 5.05
C ARG A 3 59.00 -58.99 6.29
N ALA A 4 58.87 -58.08 7.26
CA ALA A 4 57.55 -57.64 7.78
C ALA A 4 57.67 -56.27 8.44
N ALA A 5 56.87 -55.31 7.97
CA ALA A 5 56.91 -53.90 8.31
C ALA A 5 56.09 -53.58 9.57
N LEU A 6 56.64 -52.72 10.43
CA LEU A 6 55.87 -51.94 11.40
C LEU A 6 55.15 -50.80 10.66
N GLY A 7 53.89 -50.57 11.01
CA GLY A 7 53.13 -49.41 10.56
C GLY A 7 51.85 -49.23 11.37
N VAL A 8 51.96 -48.60 12.54
CA VAL A 8 50.80 -48.11 13.29
C VAL A 8 50.35 -46.81 12.63
N GLY A 9 49.25 -46.88 11.87
CA GLY A 9 48.61 -45.70 11.29
C GLY A 9 47.69 -45.04 12.31
N LEU A 10 48.16 -43.97 12.95
CA LEU A 10 47.31 -43.02 13.68
C LEU A 10 46.64 -42.10 12.66
N GLY A 11 45.39 -42.38 12.31
CA GLY A 11 44.56 -41.48 11.51
C GLY A 11 44.15 -40.26 12.33
N LEU A 12 44.78 -39.12 12.06
CA LEU A 12 44.24 -37.81 12.45
C LEU A 12 43.07 -37.47 11.51
N PRO A 13 41.87 -37.13 12.02
CA PRO A 13 40.85 -36.54 11.18
C PRO A 13 41.28 -35.10 10.87
N LEU A 14 41.57 -34.83 9.60
CA LEU A 14 41.68 -33.48 9.08
C LEU A 14 40.29 -32.83 9.15
N LEU A 15 39.96 -32.20 10.28
CA LEU A 15 38.83 -31.28 10.38
C LEU A 15 39.15 -30.09 9.48
N ALA A 16 38.62 -30.16 8.25
CA ALA A 16 38.67 -29.09 7.28
C ALA A 16 38.09 -27.81 7.93
N LEU A 17 38.97 -26.85 8.21
CA LEU A 17 38.62 -25.47 8.50
C LEU A 17 38.00 -24.87 7.22
N CYS A 18 36.72 -25.14 6.98
CA CYS A 18 35.95 -24.31 6.06
C CYS A 18 35.72 -22.97 6.77
N PRO A 19 36.31 -21.85 6.31
CA PRO A 19 35.91 -20.56 6.82
C PRO A 19 34.43 -20.43 6.48
N ARG A 20 33.59 -20.28 7.51
CA ARG A 20 32.20 -19.88 7.34
C ARG A 20 32.26 -18.48 6.74
N LEU A 21 32.25 -18.42 5.40
CA LEU A 21 31.89 -17.23 4.65
C LEU A 21 30.48 -16.87 5.12
N SER A 22 30.41 -15.99 6.12
CA SER A 22 29.21 -15.25 6.45
C SER A 22 28.81 -14.51 5.19
N ARG A 23 27.98 -15.15 4.37
CA ARG A 23 27.16 -14.46 3.38
C ARG A 23 26.26 -13.55 4.17
N VAL A 24 26.68 -12.30 4.36
CA VAL A 24 25.76 -11.20 4.57
C VAL A 24 24.90 -11.21 3.32
N ALA A 25 23.70 -11.78 3.43
CA ALA A 25 22.69 -11.67 2.40
C ALA A 25 22.37 -10.17 2.33
N ALA A 26 22.95 -9.48 1.35
CA ALA A 26 22.44 -8.18 0.94
C ALA A 26 20.98 -8.43 0.55
N ALA A 27 20.05 -7.94 1.37
CA ALA A 27 18.66 -7.85 0.96
C ALA A 27 18.67 -7.08 -0.35
N GLN A 28 18.34 -7.75 -1.46
CA GLN A 28 18.10 -7.06 -2.71
C GLN A 28 16.86 -6.19 -2.47
N GLY A 29 17.08 -4.94 -2.07
CA GLY A 29 16.01 -3.98 -1.90
C GLY A 29 15.29 -3.88 -3.24
N GLY A 30 14.06 -4.37 -3.30
CA GLY A 30 13.25 -4.28 -4.51
C GLY A 30 13.09 -2.81 -4.94
N ASP A 31 12.75 -2.61 -6.22
CA ASP A 31 12.52 -1.29 -6.80
C ASP A 31 11.73 -0.37 -5.83
N PRO A 32 12.31 0.76 -5.38
CA PRO A 32 11.66 1.69 -4.47
C PRO A 32 10.27 2.15 -4.94
N LYS A 33 10.06 2.24 -6.27
CA LYS A 33 8.77 2.61 -6.84
C LYS A 33 7.70 1.54 -6.61
N SER A 34 8.10 0.29 -6.38
CA SER A 34 7.20 -0.86 -6.19
C SER A 34 6.89 -1.15 -4.71
N GLN A 35 7.55 -0.45 -3.77
CA GLN A 35 7.29 -0.60 -2.34
C GLN A 35 5.87 -0.14 -1.98
N ARG A 36 5.25 -0.77 -0.97
CA ARG A 36 3.93 -0.37 -0.45
C ARG A 36 3.99 1.02 0.19
N PRO A 37 2.85 1.72 0.36
CA PRO A 37 2.82 2.98 1.10
C PRO A 37 3.44 2.81 2.49
N GLN A 38 4.28 3.76 2.86
CA GLN A 38 4.95 3.83 4.16
C GLN A 38 4.39 4.99 4.97
N ALA A 39 4.51 4.92 6.30
CA ALA A 39 4.17 6.04 7.16
C ALA A 39 5.02 7.26 6.79
N GLY A 40 4.38 8.42 6.63
CA GLY A 40 5.01 9.67 6.20
C GLY A 40 4.95 9.94 4.70
N ASP A 41 4.64 8.95 3.87
CA ASP A 41 4.45 9.17 2.43
C ASP A 41 3.39 10.27 2.21
N ARG A 42 3.70 11.22 1.32
CA ARG A 42 2.78 12.26 0.86
C ARG A 42 2.04 11.76 -0.38
N PHE A 43 0.96 12.42 -0.78
CA PHE A 43 0.19 11.99 -1.94
C PHE A 43 0.35 12.94 -3.11
N VAL A 44 0.52 12.37 -4.30
CA VAL A 44 0.58 13.11 -5.55
C VAL A 44 -0.56 12.67 -6.46
N PHE A 45 -1.05 13.57 -7.31
CA PHE A 45 -2.08 13.22 -8.30
C PHE A 45 -1.60 12.07 -9.20
N GLN A 46 -2.46 11.08 -9.41
CA GLN A 46 -2.19 9.96 -10.34
C GLN A 46 -2.09 10.45 -11.79
N ALA A 47 -2.93 11.43 -12.16
CA ALA A 47 -2.96 12.08 -13.46
C ALA A 47 -1.58 12.66 -13.83
N GLU A 48 -0.95 12.13 -14.88
CA GLU A 48 0.35 12.60 -15.34
C GLU A 48 0.27 14.04 -15.87
N GLU A 49 -0.87 14.44 -16.42
CA GLU A 49 -1.14 15.81 -16.87
C GLU A 49 -1.12 16.84 -15.73
N ARG A 50 -1.28 16.40 -14.47
CA ARG A 50 -1.11 17.23 -13.28
C ARG A 50 0.33 17.22 -12.75
N GLY A 51 1.27 16.63 -13.49
CA GLY A 51 2.70 16.63 -13.21
C GLY A 51 3.09 15.94 -11.89
N ARG A 52 2.30 14.96 -11.41
CA ARG A 52 2.48 14.36 -10.08
C ARG A 52 2.57 15.43 -8.97
N LYS A 53 1.79 16.52 -9.09
CA LYS A 53 1.72 17.58 -8.09
C LYS A 53 1.27 17.00 -6.74
N LEU A 54 1.87 17.50 -5.65
CA LEU A 54 1.44 17.22 -4.28
C LEU A 54 -0.03 17.61 -4.08
N ILE A 55 -0.81 16.68 -3.53
CA ILE A 55 -2.21 16.89 -3.13
C ILE A 55 -2.22 17.51 -1.75
N THR A 56 -2.90 18.65 -1.60
CA THR A 56 -3.09 19.36 -0.34
C THR A 56 -4.53 19.26 0.14
N ALA A 57 -4.82 19.71 1.37
CA ALA A 57 -6.21 19.77 1.86
C ALA A 57 -7.12 20.66 1.00
N ALA A 58 -6.55 21.68 0.32
CA ALA A 58 -7.31 22.55 -0.59
C ALA A 58 -7.77 21.82 -1.86
N ASP A 59 -7.08 20.76 -2.27
CA ASP A 59 -7.47 19.92 -3.41
C ASP A 59 -8.58 18.92 -3.04
N LEU A 60 -8.95 18.83 -1.76
CA LEU A 60 -9.94 17.91 -1.20
C LEU A 60 -11.06 18.69 -0.49
N PRO A 61 -11.93 19.41 -1.22
CA PRO A 61 -13.07 20.09 -0.63
C PRO A 61 -14.02 19.09 0.04
N GLU A 62 -14.59 19.46 1.18
CA GLU A 62 -15.55 18.62 1.90
C GLU A 62 -16.76 18.30 1.01
N GLY A 63 -17.13 17.02 0.92
CA GLY A 63 -18.21 16.53 0.06
C GLY A 63 -17.87 16.57 -1.44
N GLY A 64 -16.64 16.95 -1.80
CA GLY A 64 -16.16 17.00 -3.17
C GLY A 64 -15.95 15.63 -3.81
N PRO A 65 -15.43 15.61 -5.06
CA PRO A 65 -15.13 14.36 -5.74
C PRO A 65 -13.97 13.62 -5.06
N SER A 66 -13.87 12.32 -5.33
CA SER A 66 -12.67 11.56 -5.01
C SER A 66 -11.49 11.95 -5.89
N VAL A 67 -10.30 11.99 -5.33
CA VAL A 67 -9.04 12.23 -6.02
C VAL A 67 -8.22 10.95 -6.06
N ALA A 68 -7.78 10.55 -7.26
CA ALA A 68 -6.89 9.41 -7.44
C ALA A 68 -5.42 9.84 -7.29
N ALA A 69 -4.65 9.05 -6.54
CA ALA A 69 -3.32 9.41 -6.08
C ALA A 69 -2.34 8.23 -6.05
N TYR A 70 -1.06 8.57 -5.99
CA TYR A 70 0.02 7.66 -5.58
C TYR A 70 0.74 8.21 -4.35
N PRO A 71 1.30 7.34 -3.49
CA PRO A 71 2.17 7.76 -2.40
C PRO A 71 3.55 8.16 -2.94
N MET A 72 4.17 9.13 -2.28
CA MET A 72 5.49 9.66 -2.58
C MET A 72 6.28 9.76 -1.29
N ASP A 73 7.49 9.22 -1.30
CA ASP A 73 8.44 9.41 -0.22
C ASP A 73 8.88 10.88 -0.17
N PRO A 74 8.60 11.64 0.91
CA PRO A 74 8.91 13.06 0.97
C PRO A 74 10.41 13.36 1.06
N ALA A 75 11.23 12.40 1.49
CA ALA A 75 12.67 12.60 1.63
C ALA A 75 13.40 12.43 0.30
N THR A 76 12.93 11.51 -0.54
CA THR A 76 13.59 11.17 -1.81
C THR A 76 12.84 11.67 -3.05
N GLY A 77 11.56 12.04 -2.91
CA GLY A 77 10.68 12.36 -4.04
C GLY A 77 10.25 11.15 -4.87
N VAL A 78 10.61 9.93 -4.45
CA VAL A 78 10.22 8.70 -5.15
C VAL A 78 8.70 8.51 -5.04
N VAL A 79 8.02 8.56 -6.18
CA VAL A 79 6.61 8.17 -6.29
C VAL A 79 6.52 6.65 -6.43
N ARG A 80 5.76 6.00 -5.54
CA ARG A 80 5.62 4.54 -5.50
C ARG A 80 4.53 4.04 -6.47
N ASP A 81 4.67 4.41 -7.74
CA ASP A 81 3.75 4.03 -8.82
C ASP A 81 4.19 2.78 -9.62
N GLY A 82 5.28 2.12 -9.20
CA GLY A 82 5.79 0.88 -9.81
C GLY A 82 4.86 -0.33 -9.62
N SER A 83 3.88 -0.22 -8.70
CA SER A 83 2.81 -1.20 -8.53
C SER A 83 1.45 -0.52 -8.59
N ARG A 84 0.57 -0.99 -9.49
CA ARG A 84 -0.84 -0.56 -9.55
C ARG A 84 -1.57 -0.70 -8.22
N LEU A 85 -1.18 -1.68 -7.40
CA LEU A 85 -1.72 -1.91 -6.06
C LEU A 85 -1.41 -0.78 -5.05
N ASN A 86 -0.62 0.24 -5.44
CA ASN A 86 -0.36 1.46 -4.67
C ASN A 86 -1.28 2.63 -5.03
N GLN A 87 -2.24 2.46 -5.94
CA GLN A 87 -3.25 3.48 -6.21
C GLN A 87 -4.08 3.75 -4.96
N ILE A 88 -4.37 5.03 -4.72
CA ILE A 88 -5.10 5.52 -3.56
C ILE A 88 -6.25 6.40 -4.05
N LEU A 89 -7.40 6.30 -3.38
CA LEU A 89 -8.51 7.23 -3.49
C LEU A 89 -8.57 8.07 -2.22
N LEU A 90 -8.48 9.39 -2.38
CA LEU A 90 -8.65 10.38 -1.33
C LEU A 90 -9.99 11.08 -1.49
N VAL A 91 -10.73 11.28 -0.40
CA VAL A 91 -11.92 12.13 -0.38
C VAL A 91 -12.03 12.79 0.99
N ARG A 92 -12.60 14.00 1.05
CA ARG A 92 -12.91 14.67 2.31
C ARG A 92 -14.41 14.66 2.54
N LEU A 93 -14.82 14.18 3.70
CA LEU A 93 -16.22 14.06 4.13
C LEU A 93 -16.39 14.77 5.46
N ALA A 94 -17.64 15.13 5.81
CA ALA A 94 -17.93 15.66 7.13
C ALA A 94 -17.55 14.62 8.20
N ALA A 95 -16.73 15.00 9.19
CA ALA A 95 -16.25 14.07 10.21
C ALA A 95 -17.39 13.44 11.06
N ALA A 96 -18.54 14.12 11.13
CA ALA A 96 -19.76 13.61 11.76
C ALA A 96 -20.40 12.44 10.98
N ASP A 97 -20.20 12.37 9.65
CA ASP A 97 -20.73 11.30 8.80
C ASP A 97 -19.89 10.01 8.88
N LEU A 98 -18.69 10.06 9.47
CA LEU A 98 -17.78 8.91 9.54
C LEU A 98 -18.15 7.97 10.70
N ALA A 99 -18.12 6.66 10.45
CA ALA A 99 -18.13 5.67 11.50
C ALA A 99 -16.91 5.85 12.43
N GLU A 100 -17.02 5.43 13.69
CA GLU A 100 -15.98 5.64 14.70
C GLU A 100 -14.62 5.08 14.29
N GLU A 101 -14.57 3.83 13.80
CA GLU A 101 -13.35 3.21 13.27
C GLU A 101 -12.76 4.03 12.12
N THR A 102 -13.61 4.46 11.18
CA THR A 102 -13.17 5.25 10.02
C THR A 102 -12.60 6.60 10.45
N ARG A 103 -13.26 7.25 11.42
CA ARG A 103 -12.80 8.51 12.00
C ARG A 103 -11.41 8.36 12.61
N GLY A 104 -11.15 7.25 13.30
CA GLY A 104 -9.83 6.93 13.88
C GLY A 104 -8.69 6.77 12.87
N HIS A 105 -9.00 6.58 11.58
CA HIS A 105 -8.03 6.48 10.48
C HIS A 105 -8.05 7.68 9.52
N SER A 106 -8.89 8.68 9.82
CA SER A 106 -9.07 9.90 9.04
C SER A 106 -8.28 11.07 9.60
N ALA A 107 -8.16 12.15 8.84
CA ALA A 107 -7.62 13.42 9.33
C ALA A 107 -8.42 14.59 8.75
N ASP A 108 -9.02 15.43 9.59
CA ASP A 108 -9.89 16.54 9.18
C ASP A 108 -11.01 16.13 8.20
N GLY A 109 -11.55 14.92 8.37
CA GLY A 109 -12.55 14.32 7.48
C GLY A 109 -11.98 13.71 6.19
N ILE A 110 -10.67 13.82 5.95
CA ILE A 110 -9.99 13.17 4.83
C ILE A 110 -9.80 11.70 5.16
N VAL A 111 -10.27 10.84 4.25
CA VAL A 111 -10.10 9.39 4.29
C VAL A 111 -9.37 8.93 3.04
N ALA A 112 -8.61 7.84 3.18
CA ALA A 112 -7.89 7.24 2.06
C ALA A 112 -8.15 5.74 1.98
N TYR A 113 -8.33 5.25 0.76
CA TYR A 113 -8.59 3.85 0.47
C TYR A 113 -7.78 3.37 -0.73
N SER A 114 -7.58 2.07 -0.88
CA SER A 114 -7.00 1.51 -2.10
C SER A 114 -7.85 1.87 -3.32
N GLY A 115 -7.22 2.27 -4.42
CA GLY A 115 -7.88 2.50 -5.71
C GLY A 115 -8.17 1.22 -6.50
N VAL A 116 -7.96 0.03 -5.91
CA VAL A 116 -8.10 -1.25 -6.62
C VAL A 116 -9.25 -2.07 -6.05
N CYS A 117 -10.21 -2.38 -6.90
CA CYS A 117 -11.41 -3.14 -6.57
C CYS A 117 -11.05 -4.53 -6.07
N THR A 118 -11.68 -4.94 -4.97
CA THR A 118 -11.44 -6.23 -4.31
C THR A 118 -12.13 -7.42 -4.99
N HIS A 119 -12.97 -7.17 -6.00
CA HIS A 119 -13.62 -8.20 -6.81
C HIS A 119 -12.62 -8.90 -7.76
N ALA A 120 -12.29 -8.23 -8.87
CA ALA A 120 -11.42 -8.75 -9.92
C ALA A 120 -10.23 -7.81 -10.21
N GLY A 121 -9.98 -6.84 -9.31
CA GLY A 121 -8.79 -6.00 -9.40
C GLY A 121 -8.88 -4.82 -10.36
N CYS A 122 -10.05 -4.45 -10.89
CA CYS A 122 -10.19 -3.22 -11.68
C CYS A 122 -9.85 -1.98 -10.85
N ASP A 123 -9.45 -0.90 -11.52
CA ASP A 123 -9.30 0.40 -10.88
C ASP A 123 -10.70 0.95 -10.52
N VAL A 124 -10.85 1.45 -9.31
CA VAL A 124 -12.08 2.09 -8.85
C VAL A 124 -11.99 3.57 -9.20
N THR A 125 -12.68 3.98 -10.27
CA THR A 125 -12.49 5.30 -10.89
C THR A 125 -13.71 6.22 -10.80
N LEU A 126 -14.86 5.72 -10.34
CA LEU A 126 -16.09 6.49 -10.28
C LEU A 126 -16.41 6.92 -8.85
N TRP A 127 -16.96 8.14 -8.74
CA TRP A 127 -17.53 8.70 -7.53
C TRP A 127 -19.01 8.98 -7.77
N THR A 128 -19.87 8.61 -6.83
CA THR A 128 -21.30 8.93 -6.86
C THR A 128 -21.58 10.02 -5.82
N PRO A 129 -21.71 11.30 -6.21
CA PRO A 129 -21.86 12.42 -5.28
C PRO A 129 -23.10 12.29 -4.38
N GLU A 130 -24.20 11.79 -4.91
CA GLU A 130 -25.49 11.72 -4.22
C GLU A 130 -25.44 10.78 -3.01
N THR A 131 -24.72 9.66 -3.16
CA THR A 131 -24.59 8.64 -2.11
C THR A 131 -23.24 8.70 -1.37
N LYS A 132 -22.31 9.53 -1.86
CA LYS A 132 -20.92 9.66 -1.42
C LYS A 132 -20.15 8.33 -1.43
N ARG A 133 -20.24 7.58 -2.54
CA ARG A 133 -19.66 6.23 -2.66
C ARG A 133 -18.64 6.15 -3.79
N PHE A 134 -17.64 5.31 -3.60
CA PHE A 134 -16.79 4.86 -4.69
C PHE A 134 -17.52 3.78 -5.48
N ARG A 135 -17.38 3.81 -6.81
CA ARG A 135 -17.96 2.81 -7.70
C ARG A 135 -16.92 2.27 -8.68
N CYS A 136 -16.87 0.95 -8.80
CA CYS A 136 -16.06 0.25 -9.79
C CYS A 136 -16.84 0.16 -11.11
N PRO A 137 -16.30 0.63 -12.25
CA PRO A 137 -17.01 0.63 -13.53
C PRO A 137 -17.17 -0.77 -14.14
N CYS A 138 -16.35 -1.75 -13.73
CA CYS A 138 -16.32 -3.07 -14.39
C CYS A 138 -17.56 -3.93 -14.11
N HIS A 139 -17.96 -4.01 -12.84
CA HIS A 139 -19.06 -4.87 -12.38
C HIS A 139 -19.88 -4.17 -11.29
N GLU A 140 -19.80 -2.84 -11.24
CA GLU A 140 -20.67 -1.99 -10.43
C GLU A 140 -20.57 -2.24 -8.91
N SER A 141 -19.43 -2.73 -8.43
CA SER A 141 -19.18 -2.77 -6.98
C SER A 141 -19.15 -1.36 -6.41
N GLU A 142 -19.88 -1.14 -5.31
CA GLU A 142 -19.93 0.12 -4.59
C GLU A 142 -19.32 -0.05 -3.19
N PHE A 143 -18.54 0.95 -2.78
CA PHE A 143 -17.87 0.99 -1.48
C PHE A 143 -18.21 2.28 -0.75
N ASP A 144 -18.60 2.18 0.52
CA ASP A 144 -18.91 3.33 1.36
C ASP A 144 -17.66 3.79 2.14
N PRO A 145 -17.03 4.93 1.77
CA PRO A 145 -15.85 5.44 2.46
C PRO A 145 -16.12 5.95 3.87
N ARG A 146 -17.38 6.15 4.26
CA ARG A 146 -17.73 6.58 5.63
C ARG A 146 -17.67 5.45 6.64
N ASP A 147 -17.75 4.20 6.17
CA ASP A 147 -17.71 3.00 6.99
C ASP A 147 -16.66 2.01 6.47
N GLY A 148 -15.38 2.39 6.60
CA GLY A 148 -14.26 1.48 6.40
C GLY A 148 -14.15 0.89 4.99
N GLY A 149 -14.74 1.53 3.98
CA GLY A 149 -14.77 1.02 2.61
C GLY A 149 -15.69 -0.20 2.45
N ARG A 150 -16.70 -0.36 3.33
CA ARG A 150 -17.68 -1.44 3.31
C ARG A 150 -18.33 -1.57 1.94
N VAL A 151 -18.48 -2.82 1.47
CA VAL A 151 -19.21 -3.11 0.22
C VAL A 151 -20.70 -2.88 0.46
N VAL A 152 -21.31 -2.06 -0.39
CA VAL A 152 -22.75 -1.71 -0.32
C VAL A 152 -23.51 -2.02 -1.61
N GLY A 153 -22.81 -2.53 -2.63
CA GLY A 153 -23.38 -2.97 -3.89
C GLY A 153 -22.39 -3.76 -4.73
N GLY A 154 -22.91 -4.55 -5.67
CA GLY A 154 -22.13 -5.35 -6.62
C GLY A 154 -21.38 -6.55 -6.01
N PRO A 155 -20.48 -7.19 -6.78
CA PRO A 155 -19.94 -8.52 -6.46
C PRO A 155 -18.65 -8.54 -5.61
N ALA A 156 -18.15 -7.39 -5.15
CA ALA A 156 -16.93 -7.36 -4.35
C ALA A 156 -17.10 -8.14 -3.04
N PRO A 157 -16.22 -9.12 -2.73
CA PRO A 157 -16.43 -10.00 -1.58
C PRO A 157 -16.01 -9.38 -0.25
N ARG A 158 -15.35 -8.22 -0.27
CA ARG A 158 -14.77 -7.58 0.92
C ARG A 158 -14.57 -6.09 0.74
N ARG A 159 -14.48 -5.39 1.87
CA ARG A 159 -14.21 -3.95 1.93
C ARG A 159 -12.96 -3.55 1.18
N LEU A 160 -12.97 -2.31 0.68
CA LEU A 160 -11.80 -1.65 0.11
C LEU A 160 -10.79 -1.37 1.24
N PRO A 161 -9.51 -1.74 1.12
CA PRO A 161 -8.54 -1.51 2.20
C PRO A 161 -8.37 -0.03 2.52
N THR A 162 -8.52 0.33 3.79
CA THR A 162 -8.22 1.66 4.33
C THR A 162 -6.72 1.91 4.32
N LEU A 163 -6.30 3.12 4.00
CA LEU A 163 -4.96 3.63 4.28
C LEU A 163 -5.09 4.72 5.34
N PRO A 164 -4.62 4.49 6.59
CA PRO A 164 -4.67 5.51 7.62
C PRO A 164 -3.90 6.77 7.20
N VAL A 165 -4.46 7.94 7.47
CA VAL A 165 -3.85 9.24 7.14
C VAL A 165 -3.70 10.15 8.36
N LYS A 166 -2.87 11.17 8.19
CA LYS A 166 -2.70 12.34 9.07
C LYS A 166 -2.50 13.58 8.20
N VAL A 167 -2.60 14.78 8.77
CA VAL A 167 -2.21 16.02 8.09
C VAL A 167 -0.79 16.41 8.52
N VAL A 168 0.05 16.74 7.54
CA VAL A 168 1.40 17.28 7.73
C VAL A 168 1.56 18.46 6.80
N ASP A 169 1.87 19.65 7.33
CA ASP A 169 2.03 20.89 6.56
C ASP A 169 0.84 21.18 5.61
N GLY A 170 -0.39 21.02 6.11
CA GLY A 170 -1.61 21.28 5.34
C GLY A 170 -1.91 20.28 4.23
N ALA A 171 -1.22 19.13 4.18
CA ALA A 171 -1.50 18.07 3.21
C ALA A 171 -1.70 16.71 3.90
N PRO A 172 -2.53 15.82 3.32
CA PRO A 172 -2.62 14.45 3.79
C PRO A 172 -1.30 13.69 3.57
N ALA A 173 -0.95 12.87 4.55
CA ALA A 173 0.15 11.94 4.54
C ALA A 173 -0.31 10.60 5.11
N ALA A 174 0.26 9.49 4.64
CA ALA A 174 0.02 8.18 5.23
C ALA A 174 0.49 8.16 6.69
N SER A 175 -0.33 7.66 7.61
CA SER A 175 0.09 7.40 9.01
C SER A 175 0.49 5.94 9.24
N GLY A 176 0.24 5.07 8.27
CA GLY A 176 0.65 3.66 8.27
C GLY A 176 0.48 3.01 6.88
N GLY A 177 0.61 1.69 6.81
CA GLY A 177 0.32 0.91 5.60
C GLY A 177 -1.17 0.59 5.45
N PHE A 178 -1.54 -0.07 4.35
CA PHE A 178 -2.92 -0.51 4.12
C PHE A 178 -3.41 -1.47 5.22
N MET A 179 -4.63 -1.22 5.70
CA MET A 179 -5.37 -2.10 6.58
C MET A 179 -6.11 -3.15 5.75
N GLY A 180 -5.44 -4.27 5.53
CA GLY A 180 -5.87 -5.34 4.64
C GLY A 180 -5.15 -5.30 3.30
N ARG A 181 -5.29 -6.37 2.53
CA ARG A 181 -4.56 -6.55 1.27
C ARG A 181 -5.23 -5.77 0.12
N PRO A 182 -4.52 -4.89 -0.60
CA PRO A 182 -5.01 -4.30 -1.85
C PRO A 182 -5.24 -5.33 -2.96
N GLY A 183 -6.15 -5.03 -3.89
CA GLY A 183 -6.44 -5.88 -5.05
C GLY A 183 -7.42 -7.00 -4.78
N PHE A 184 -7.52 -7.95 -5.69
CA PHE A 184 -8.36 -9.15 -5.54
C PHE A 184 -7.56 -10.32 -4.99
N GLN A 185 -8.25 -11.32 -4.46
CA GLN A 185 -7.69 -12.61 -4.11
C GLN A 185 -8.34 -13.64 -5.00
N SER A 186 -7.55 -14.30 -5.84
CA SER A 186 -7.93 -15.60 -6.37
C SER A 186 -7.92 -16.56 -5.17
N GLY A 187 -9.04 -17.25 -4.95
CA GLY A 187 -9.09 -18.36 -4.00
C GLY A 187 -8.14 -19.49 -4.38
#